data_AF-A0A9P8KBS1-F1
#
_entry.id   AF-A0A9P8KBS1-F1
#
_cell.length_a   1.000
_cell.length_b   1.000
_cell.length_c   1.000
_cell.angle_alpha   90.00
_cell.angle_beta   90.00
_cell.angle_gamma   90.00
#
_symmetry.space_group_name_H-M   'P 1'
#
loop_
_entity.id
_entity.type
_entity.pdbx_description
1 polymer ?
#
loop_
_entity_poly.entity_id
_entity_poly.type
_entity_poly.pdbx_seq_one_letter_code
_entity_poly.pdbx_strand_id
1 'polypeptide(L)'
;MEDFPLIEAGGQAAYHTRSWLSTLFWNVFLPIAVTLSTLVTAFILTLPSPYDPENQDTVNDSSFSEDDKKNKDSGYAYYAKNPGAKNDASVTVLVLGDIGRSPRMQYHVASIAAHGGRVSLIGYLESELLPEIRNNRYVTVIPLAPPPEALRNANKMLFPIIAPLKVLWQIGTVWHACGYRTKATKWMLVQNPPSIPTLAIAQAMCFIRHTRLIIDWHNFGYTILALKLGNKHPLVQISEMYERYVARAADAHFSVTNAMARVLKQRFGVEATPLHDRPAAQFQPLTQTQRSEFLHRCPETAHYAKHLGHGSYKLLVSSTSWTADEDFSILLDALVAYSATVSMATHHSYPKILAIITGKGPLKEYYLSKIAKLQEEKKLQYVKIATAWLSNEDYASLLASADLGVSLHTSSSGVDLPMKVVDMFGTGLPVVGWSRFEAWKELVVEGKNGFGFSSADGLENLLEELLGSRGAKTLLAIRRGALEECDRRWEDEWFPVAGKLLGLTRESGKTQSAEAAVL
;
A
#
# COMPACT_ATOMS: atom_id res chain seq x y z
N MET A 1 -103.75 10.58 43.43
CA MET A 1 -103.06 11.81 43.87
C MET A 1 -101.60 11.47 43.99
N GLU A 2 -100.78 12.20 43.22
CA GLU A 2 -99.41 12.67 43.52
C GLU A 2 -98.32 11.63 43.86
N ASP A 3 -97.07 11.72 43.44
CA ASP A 3 -96.37 12.47 42.39
C ASP A 3 -94.97 11.79 42.28
N PHE A 4 -94.28 12.02 41.17
CA PHE A 4 -93.04 11.40 40.67
C PHE A 4 -91.86 11.12 41.65
N PRO A 5 -90.99 10.15 41.28
CA PRO A 5 -89.55 10.29 41.44
C PRO A 5 -88.78 10.12 40.10
N LEU A 6 -87.84 11.02 39.81
CA LEU A 6 -86.86 10.89 38.73
C LEU A 6 -85.47 11.41 39.20
N ILE A 7 -84.52 10.47 39.33
CA ILE A 7 -83.11 10.42 38.84
C ILE A 7 -82.33 11.78 38.88
N GLU A 8 -81.18 11.93 39.55
CA GLU A 8 -79.86 11.47 39.05
C GLU A 8 -78.78 11.37 40.12
N ALA A 9 -77.95 10.35 39.92
CA ALA A 9 -76.81 9.95 40.72
C ALA A 9 -75.50 10.57 40.19
N GLY A 10 -74.60 10.89 41.13
CA GLY A 10 -73.17 10.56 41.04
C GLY A 10 -72.35 11.14 39.89
N GLY A 11 -71.73 12.30 40.13
CA GLY A 11 -70.65 12.84 39.31
C GLY A 11 -69.47 13.33 40.15
N GLN A 12 -68.83 12.47 40.95
CA GLN A 12 -67.52 12.76 41.51
C GLN A 12 -66.46 12.49 40.43
N ALA A 13 -65.87 13.56 39.90
CA ALA A 13 -64.73 13.52 39.00
C ALA A 13 -63.52 12.87 39.70
N ALA A 14 -63.29 11.59 39.44
CA ALA A 14 -62.03 10.93 39.75
C ALA A 14 -60.96 11.45 38.77
N TYR A 15 -60.23 12.49 39.18
CA TYR A 15 -58.94 12.83 38.58
C TYR A 15 -58.00 11.64 38.80
N HIS A 16 -57.92 10.75 37.82
CA HIS A 16 -56.85 9.75 37.75
C HIS A 16 -55.52 10.48 37.59
N THR A 17 -54.81 10.67 38.70
CA THR A 17 -53.38 10.99 38.68
C THR A 17 -52.66 9.80 38.05
N ARG A 18 -52.44 9.87 36.73
CA ARG A 18 -51.52 8.96 36.05
C ARG A 18 -50.20 9.02 36.80
N SER A 19 -49.82 7.89 37.41
CA SER A 19 -48.54 7.74 38.11
C SER A 19 -47.43 8.30 37.23
N TRP A 20 -46.48 9.04 37.81
CA TRP A 20 -45.34 9.60 37.09
C TRP A 20 -44.61 8.53 36.26
N LEU A 21 -44.61 7.28 36.71
CA LEU A 21 -44.11 6.10 35.97
C LEU A 21 -44.90 5.82 34.68
N SER A 22 -46.22 5.95 34.71
CA SER A 22 -47.06 5.78 33.52
C SER A 22 -46.82 6.91 32.51
N THR A 23 -46.67 8.15 32.97
CA THR A 23 -46.34 9.29 32.11
C THR A 23 -44.95 9.12 31.49
N LEU A 24 -43.97 8.68 32.28
CA LEU A 24 -42.63 8.38 31.79
C LEU A 24 -42.63 7.23 30.77
N PHE A 25 -43.39 6.17 31.03
CA PHE A 25 -43.52 5.04 30.11
C PHE A 25 -44.13 5.44 28.77
N TRP A 26 -45.31 6.05 28.78
CA TRP A 26 -46.06 6.36 27.55
C TRP A 26 -45.46 7.52 26.75
N ASN A 27 -44.86 8.52 27.42
CA ASN A 27 -44.36 9.71 26.72
C ASN A 27 -42.85 9.67 26.41
N VAL A 28 -42.09 8.79 27.06
CA VAL A 28 -40.63 8.70 26.84
C VAL A 28 -40.24 7.32 26.35
N PHE A 29 -40.49 6.27 27.12
CA PHE A 29 -40.00 4.93 26.77
C PHE A 29 -40.67 4.35 25.52
N LEU A 30 -42.00 4.46 25.40
CA LEU A 30 -42.71 3.92 24.25
C LEU A 30 -42.33 4.64 22.94
N PRO A 31 -42.31 5.99 22.84
CA PRO A 31 -41.85 6.66 21.64
C PRO A 31 -40.41 6.28 21.27
N ILE A 32 -39.49 6.22 22.23
CA ILE A 32 -38.10 5.78 21.98
C ILE A 32 -38.08 4.35 21.42
N ALA A 33 -38.86 3.43 22.01
CA ALA A 33 -38.92 2.04 21.54
C ALA A 33 -39.51 1.93 20.13
N VAL A 34 -40.58 2.66 19.83
CA VAL A 34 -41.21 2.68 18.49
C VAL A 34 -40.27 3.30 17.47
N THR A 35 -39.61 4.42 17.79
CA THR A 35 -38.61 5.05 16.92
C THR A 35 -37.44 4.10 16.66
N LEU A 36 -36.88 3.48 17.69
CA LEU A 36 -35.79 2.53 17.54
C LEU A 36 -36.21 1.33 16.68
N SER A 37 -37.38 0.75 16.93
CA SER A 37 -37.92 -0.34 16.12
C SER A 37 -38.12 0.07 14.67
N THR A 38 -38.62 1.27 14.41
CA THR A 38 -38.85 1.79 13.06
C THR A 38 -37.53 1.98 12.32
N LEU A 39 -36.51 2.55 12.99
CA LEU A 39 -35.17 2.71 12.44
C LEU A 39 -34.52 1.36 12.13
N VAL A 40 -34.65 0.38 13.02
CA VAL A 40 -34.13 -0.98 12.80
C VAL A 40 -34.85 -1.64 11.62
N THR A 41 -36.18 -1.56 11.54
CA THR A 41 -36.93 -2.11 10.41
C THR A 41 -36.55 -1.43 9.10
N ALA A 42 -36.46 -0.10 9.07
CA ALA A 42 -36.03 0.64 7.89
C ALA A 42 -34.60 0.26 7.47
N PHE A 43 -33.68 0.11 8.43
CA PHE A 43 -32.33 -0.36 8.18
C PHE A 43 -32.33 -1.77 7.57
N ILE A 44 -33.08 -2.72 8.13
CA ILE A 44 -33.18 -4.09 7.61
C ILE A 44 -33.74 -4.11 6.18
N LEU A 45 -34.80 -3.34 5.91
CA LEU A 45 -35.43 -3.27 4.59
C LEU A 45 -34.56 -2.57 3.54
N THR A 46 -33.56 -1.81 3.97
CA THR A 46 -32.62 -1.10 3.09
C THR A 46 -31.23 -1.72 3.10
N LEU A 47 -31.07 -2.93 3.64
CA LEU A 47 -29.79 -3.64 3.62
C LEU A 47 -29.35 -3.91 2.17
N PRO A 48 -28.04 -3.78 1.86
CA PRO A 48 -27.46 -4.21 0.60
C PRO A 48 -27.84 -5.65 0.24
N SER A 49 -28.01 -5.90 -1.07
CA SER A 49 -28.31 -7.26 -1.55
C SER A 49 -27.15 -8.22 -1.29
N PRO A 50 -27.46 -9.48 -0.93
CA PRO A 50 -26.45 -10.52 -0.76
C PRO A 50 -25.85 -10.96 -2.09
N TYR A 51 -24.70 -11.64 -2.01
CA TYR A 51 -24.03 -12.27 -3.12
C TYR A 51 -24.84 -13.46 -3.63
N ASP A 52 -25.09 -13.44 -4.94
CA ASP A 52 -25.77 -14.50 -5.67
C ASP A 52 -24.81 -15.08 -6.72
N PRO A 53 -24.35 -16.34 -6.57
CA PRO A 53 -23.46 -16.99 -7.53
C PRO A 53 -24.04 -17.11 -8.94
N GLU A 54 -25.37 -17.24 -9.07
CA GLU A 54 -26.06 -17.48 -10.34
C GLU A 54 -26.30 -16.18 -11.13
N ASN A 55 -26.44 -15.05 -10.42
CA ASN A 55 -26.73 -13.75 -11.00
C ASN A 55 -25.50 -12.83 -11.02
N GLN A 56 -24.50 -13.25 -11.79
CA GLN A 56 -23.29 -12.46 -12.00
C GLN A 56 -23.30 -11.80 -13.38
N ASP A 57 -23.10 -10.47 -13.41
CA ASP A 57 -22.85 -9.76 -14.67
C ASP A 57 -21.64 -10.36 -15.36
N THR A 58 -21.85 -10.88 -16.57
CA THR A 58 -20.77 -11.35 -17.43
C THR A 58 -20.33 -10.23 -18.36
N VAL A 59 -19.03 -10.01 -18.44
CA VAL A 59 -18.45 -9.18 -19.51
C VAL A 59 -18.70 -9.91 -20.83
N ASN A 60 -19.33 -9.22 -21.78
CA ASN A 60 -19.73 -9.74 -23.08
C ASN A 60 -19.14 -8.87 -24.20
N ASP A 61 -19.33 -9.26 -25.46
CA ASP A 61 -18.78 -8.51 -26.60
C ASP A 61 -19.24 -7.04 -26.60
N SER A 62 -20.51 -6.79 -26.23
CA SER A 62 -21.05 -5.42 -26.14
C SER A 62 -20.43 -4.57 -25.03
N SER A 63 -19.67 -5.17 -24.12
CA SER A 63 -18.90 -4.44 -23.10
C SER A 63 -17.64 -3.79 -23.66
N PHE A 64 -17.21 -4.16 -24.87
CA PHE A 64 -15.99 -3.67 -25.52
C PHE A 64 -16.31 -2.78 -26.72
N SER A 65 -15.79 -1.56 -26.73
CA SER A 65 -15.80 -0.70 -27.90
C SER A 65 -14.76 -1.16 -28.94
N GLU A 66 -14.83 -0.63 -30.16
CA GLU A 66 -13.82 -0.90 -31.19
C GLU A 66 -12.40 -0.44 -30.80
N ASP A 67 -12.29 0.57 -29.94
CA ASP A 67 -11.01 0.99 -29.37
C ASP A 67 -10.50 0.01 -28.32
N ASP A 68 -11.41 -0.54 -27.50
CA ASP A 68 -11.05 -1.57 -26.52
C ASP A 68 -10.50 -2.83 -27.20
N LYS A 69 -11.04 -3.20 -28.36
CA LYS A 69 -10.57 -4.36 -29.14
C LYS A 69 -9.13 -4.21 -29.63
N LYS A 70 -8.64 -2.97 -29.77
CA LYS A 70 -7.25 -2.65 -30.17
C LYS A 70 -6.34 -2.40 -28.98
N ASN A 71 -6.90 -2.10 -27.81
CA ASN A 71 -6.15 -1.80 -26.61
C ASN A 71 -5.78 -3.09 -25.86
N LYS A 72 -4.47 -3.35 -25.70
CA LYS A 72 -3.95 -4.52 -24.97
C LYS A 72 -4.39 -4.56 -23.49
N ASP A 73 -4.69 -3.40 -22.91
CA ASP A 73 -5.02 -3.23 -21.49
C ASP A 73 -6.53 -3.29 -21.22
N SER A 74 -7.36 -3.52 -22.24
CA SER A 74 -8.83 -3.51 -22.10
C SER A 74 -9.42 -4.78 -21.49
N GLY A 75 -8.63 -5.86 -21.44
CA GLY A 75 -9.12 -7.21 -21.13
C GLY A 75 -9.76 -7.94 -22.31
N TYR A 76 -9.89 -7.31 -23.50
CA TYR A 76 -10.49 -7.95 -24.68
C TYR A 76 -9.70 -9.17 -25.14
N ALA A 77 -8.37 -9.16 -25.04
CA ALA A 77 -7.53 -10.30 -25.42
C ALA A 77 -7.87 -11.56 -24.63
N TYR A 78 -8.21 -11.44 -23.34
CA TYR A 78 -8.68 -12.55 -22.53
C TYR A 78 -10.07 -13.00 -22.97
N TYR A 79 -11.01 -12.05 -23.12
CA TYR A 79 -12.37 -12.33 -23.57
C TYR A 79 -12.41 -13.06 -24.92
N ALA A 80 -11.62 -12.59 -25.90
CA ALA A 80 -11.57 -13.16 -27.24
C ALA A 80 -11.02 -14.60 -27.27
N LYS A 81 -10.09 -14.93 -26.37
CA LYS A 81 -9.59 -16.30 -26.20
C LYS A 81 -10.57 -17.22 -25.47
N ASN A 82 -11.37 -16.65 -24.57
CA ASN A 82 -12.25 -17.38 -23.66
C ASN A 82 -13.71 -16.89 -23.74
N PRO A 83 -14.35 -16.89 -24.93
CA PRO A 83 -15.69 -16.33 -25.10
C PRO A 83 -16.71 -17.14 -24.28
N GLY A 84 -17.48 -16.45 -23.44
CA GLY A 84 -18.49 -17.08 -22.59
C GLY A 84 -17.94 -17.85 -21.39
N ALA A 85 -16.63 -17.75 -21.10
CA ALA A 85 -16.07 -18.34 -19.88
C ALA A 85 -16.70 -17.70 -18.64
N LYS A 86 -17.30 -18.54 -17.79
CA LYS A 86 -17.77 -18.12 -16.47
C LYS A 86 -16.60 -18.23 -15.50
N ASN A 87 -16.21 -17.10 -14.92
CA ASN A 87 -15.19 -17.04 -13.88
C ASN A 87 -15.85 -16.64 -12.55
N ASP A 88 -15.65 -17.48 -11.54
CA ASP A 88 -16.21 -17.27 -10.20
C ASP A 88 -15.45 -16.22 -9.38
N ALA A 89 -14.29 -15.76 -9.84
CA ALA A 89 -13.48 -14.76 -9.18
C ALA A 89 -14.11 -13.37 -9.33
N SER A 90 -15.06 -13.04 -8.44
CA SER A 90 -15.58 -11.69 -8.26
C SER A 90 -15.08 -11.11 -6.94
N VAL A 91 -14.43 -9.95 -7.00
CA VAL A 91 -13.71 -9.37 -5.85
C VAL A 91 -14.00 -7.89 -5.69
N THR A 92 -14.39 -7.47 -4.50
CA THR A 92 -14.36 -6.05 -4.11
C THR A 92 -13.05 -5.76 -3.42
N VAL A 93 -12.21 -4.89 -4.00
CA VAL A 93 -10.94 -4.47 -3.41
C VAL A 93 -11.15 -3.13 -2.71
N LEU A 94 -10.96 -3.08 -1.39
CA LEU A 94 -11.14 -1.88 -0.58
C LEU A 94 -9.80 -1.35 -0.08
N VAL A 95 -9.51 -0.12 -0.46
CA VAL A 95 -8.33 0.65 -0.01
C VAL A 95 -8.81 1.96 0.59
N LEU A 96 -8.68 2.13 1.91
CA LEU A 96 -8.95 3.42 2.55
C LEU A 96 -7.73 4.35 2.44
N GLY A 97 -7.41 4.73 1.20
CA GLY A 97 -6.25 5.52 0.80
C GLY A 97 -6.29 5.85 -0.69
N ASP A 98 -5.26 6.54 -1.18
CA ASP A 98 -5.11 6.81 -2.62
C ASP A 98 -4.76 5.51 -3.37
N ILE A 99 -5.66 5.06 -4.25
CA ILE A 99 -5.50 3.80 -4.98
C ILE A 99 -4.33 3.86 -5.97
N GLY A 100 -4.05 5.04 -6.54
CA GLY A 100 -2.91 5.22 -7.44
C GLY A 100 -1.55 5.10 -6.74
N ARG A 101 -1.52 5.21 -5.41
CA ARG A 101 -0.31 5.05 -4.57
C ARG A 101 -0.26 3.74 -3.80
N SER A 102 -1.11 2.79 -4.17
CA SER A 102 -1.20 1.47 -3.56
C SER A 102 -0.81 0.39 -4.58
N PRO A 103 0.48 0.30 -4.96
CA PRO A 103 0.92 -0.54 -6.09
C PRO A 103 0.55 -2.02 -5.91
N ARG A 104 0.75 -2.59 -4.71
CA ARG A 104 0.35 -3.97 -4.40
C ARG A 104 -1.13 -4.24 -4.66
N MET A 105 -2.02 -3.32 -4.26
CA MET A 105 -3.46 -3.47 -4.52
C MET A 105 -3.80 -3.32 -5.99
N GLN A 106 -3.10 -2.43 -6.69
CA GLN A 106 -3.19 -2.33 -8.14
C GLN A 106 -2.75 -3.64 -8.81
N TYR A 107 -1.68 -4.29 -8.34
CA TYR A 107 -1.25 -5.57 -8.87
C TYR A 107 -2.26 -6.69 -8.59
N HIS A 108 -2.86 -6.75 -7.39
CA HIS A 108 -3.99 -7.66 -7.15
C HIS A 108 -5.13 -7.45 -8.16
N VAL A 109 -5.55 -6.20 -8.38
CA VAL A 109 -6.64 -5.87 -9.31
C VAL A 109 -6.26 -6.28 -10.74
N ALA A 110 -5.05 -5.93 -11.18
CA ALA A 110 -4.55 -6.25 -12.51
C ALA A 110 -4.45 -7.77 -12.74
N SER A 111 -3.88 -8.52 -11.80
CA SER A 111 -3.77 -9.99 -11.88
C SER A 111 -5.14 -10.66 -11.93
N ILE A 112 -6.12 -10.19 -11.13
CA ILE A 112 -7.49 -10.73 -11.15
C ILE A 112 -8.15 -10.45 -12.51
N ALA A 113 -8.08 -9.20 -12.98
CA ALA A 113 -8.74 -8.76 -14.21
C ALA A 113 -8.12 -9.39 -15.47
N ALA A 114 -6.79 -9.54 -15.51
CA ALA A 114 -6.07 -10.17 -16.62
C ALA A 114 -6.46 -11.64 -16.83
N HIS A 115 -6.99 -12.30 -15.80
CA HIS A 115 -7.41 -13.70 -15.82
C HIS A 115 -8.93 -13.88 -15.76
N GLY A 116 -9.68 -12.84 -16.16
CA GLY A 116 -11.14 -12.88 -16.29
C GLY A 116 -11.93 -12.69 -15.02
N GLY A 117 -11.27 -12.44 -13.88
CA GLY A 117 -11.93 -12.11 -12.64
C GLY A 117 -12.47 -10.68 -12.67
N ARG A 118 -13.62 -10.45 -12.04
CA ARG A 118 -14.27 -9.12 -11.99
C ARG A 118 -13.87 -8.40 -10.72
N VAL A 119 -13.53 -7.12 -10.83
CA VAL A 119 -13.05 -6.34 -9.71
C VAL A 119 -13.79 -5.02 -9.54
N SER A 120 -14.28 -4.77 -8.32
CA SER A 120 -14.74 -3.45 -7.89
C SER A 120 -13.67 -2.81 -6.99
N LEU A 121 -12.93 -1.84 -7.50
CA LEU A 121 -11.85 -1.16 -6.78
C LEU A 121 -12.37 0.11 -6.09
N ILE A 122 -12.39 0.11 -4.76
CA ILE A 122 -12.87 1.22 -3.92
C ILE A 122 -11.68 1.91 -3.24
N GLY A 123 -11.62 3.25 -3.36
CA GLY A 123 -10.66 4.07 -2.61
C GLY A 123 -10.63 5.53 -3.10
N TYR A 124 -9.72 6.35 -2.59
CA TYR A 124 -9.56 7.73 -3.07
C TYR A 124 -8.82 7.72 -4.42
N LEU A 125 -9.33 8.45 -5.41
CA LEU A 125 -8.69 8.56 -6.72
C LEU A 125 -7.99 9.93 -6.81
N GLU A 126 -6.76 10.01 -6.30
CA GLU A 126 -5.96 11.25 -6.29
C GLU A 126 -4.77 11.16 -7.23
N SER A 127 -4.25 9.96 -7.47
CA SER A 127 -3.17 9.67 -8.42
C SER A 127 -3.64 8.77 -9.56
N GLU A 128 -2.88 8.76 -10.67
CA GLU A 128 -3.20 7.92 -11.83
C GLU A 128 -3.10 6.42 -11.51
N LEU A 129 -3.98 5.64 -12.13
CA LEU A 129 -4.00 4.18 -12.06
C LEU A 129 -3.18 3.58 -13.21
N LEU A 130 -2.71 2.34 -13.02
CA LEU A 130 -2.11 1.55 -14.11
C LEU A 130 -3.07 1.48 -15.32
N PRO A 131 -2.55 1.57 -16.56
CA PRO A 131 -3.37 1.45 -17.77
C PRO A 131 -4.22 0.16 -17.80
N GLU A 132 -3.64 -0.95 -17.32
CA GLU A 132 -4.25 -2.29 -17.16
C GLU A 132 -5.43 -2.34 -16.18
N ILE A 133 -5.64 -1.29 -15.38
CA ILE A 133 -6.76 -1.12 -14.46
C ILE A 133 -7.74 -0.11 -15.05
N ARG A 134 -7.22 1.04 -15.49
CA ARG A 134 -8.02 2.16 -16.01
C ARG A 134 -8.81 1.78 -17.25
N ASN A 135 -8.21 0.99 -18.14
CA ASN A 135 -8.80 0.66 -19.44
C ASN A 135 -9.56 -0.68 -19.42
N ASN A 136 -9.44 -1.46 -18.35
CA ASN A 136 -9.89 -2.85 -18.32
C ASN A 136 -11.38 -2.98 -17.99
N ARG A 137 -12.15 -3.66 -18.85
CA ARG A 137 -13.61 -3.81 -18.70
C ARG A 137 -14.03 -4.78 -17.61
N TYR A 138 -13.12 -5.58 -17.08
CA TYR A 138 -13.36 -6.39 -15.89
C TYR A 138 -13.21 -5.59 -14.59
N VAL A 139 -12.73 -4.35 -14.65
CA VAL A 139 -12.53 -3.48 -13.48
C VAL A 139 -13.54 -2.34 -13.47
N THR A 140 -14.18 -2.14 -12.34
CA THR A 140 -14.97 -0.94 -12.04
C THR A 140 -14.31 -0.17 -10.91
N VAL A 141 -14.00 1.11 -11.12
CA VAL A 141 -13.41 1.98 -10.09
C VAL A 141 -14.49 2.79 -9.41
N ILE A 142 -14.57 2.72 -8.08
CA ILE A 142 -15.57 3.37 -7.25
C ILE A 142 -14.86 4.36 -6.31
N PRO A 143 -14.69 5.63 -6.74
CA PRO A 143 -13.97 6.61 -5.95
C PRO A 143 -14.72 6.98 -4.67
N LEU A 144 -14.01 7.06 -3.54
CA LEU A 144 -14.54 7.56 -2.27
C LEU A 144 -14.58 9.10 -2.27
N ALA A 145 -15.65 9.66 -1.69
CA ALA A 145 -15.76 11.10 -1.52
C ALA A 145 -14.82 11.57 -0.40
N PRO A 146 -13.93 12.54 -0.64
CA PRO A 146 -13.09 13.10 0.41
C PRO A 146 -13.97 13.83 1.45
N PRO A 147 -13.50 13.98 2.71
CA PRO A 147 -14.19 14.79 3.70
C PRO A 147 -14.42 16.22 3.20
N PRO A 148 -15.54 16.88 3.58
CA PRO A 148 -15.79 18.28 3.25
C PRO A 148 -14.60 19.18 3.63
N GLU A 149 -14.38 20.26 2.87
CA GLU A 149 -13.26 21.19 3.10
C GLU A 149 -13.21 21.73 4.53
N ALA A 150 -14.38 22.01 5.12
CA ALA A 150 -14.50 22.44 6.51
C ALA A 150 -13.87 21.45 7.50
N LEU A 151 -13.93 20.14 7.25
CA LEU A 151 -13.25 19.14 8.08
C LEU A 151 -11.77 19.02 7.71
N ARG A 152 -11.41 19.16 6.41
CA ARG A 152 -10.02 19.03 5.95
C ARG A 152 -9.10 20.13 6.47
N ASN A 153 -9.56 21.38 6.45
CA ASN A 153 -8.73 22.58 6.70
C ASN A 153 -8.91 23.20 8.09
N ALA A 154 -9.59 22.52 9.01
CA ALA A 154 -9.90 23.14 10.29
C ALA A 154 -8.70 23.17 11.25
N ASN A 155 -8.72 24.19 12.12
CA ASN A 155 -7.61 24.55 13.01
C ASN A 155 -7.20 23.37 13.90
N LYS A 156 -5.89 23.21 14.15
CA LYS A 156 -5.32 22.16 15.02
C LYS A 156 -5.97 22.12 16.41
N MET A 157 -6.44 23.26 16.93
CA MET A 157 -7.16 23.32 18.21
C MET A 157 -8.50 22.57 18.22
N LEU A 158 -9.16 22.45 17.06
CA LEU A 158 -10.42 21.73 16.92
C LEU A 158 -10.22 20.23 16.61
N PHE A 159 -8.97 19.76 16.53
CA PHE A 159 -8.64 18.39 16.16
C PHE A 159 -9.40 17.32 16.98
N PRO A 160 -9.61 17.46 18.31
CA PRO A 160 -10.37 16.47 19.08
C PRO A 160 -11.83 16.28 18.63
N ILE A 161 -12.44 17.30 18.03
CA ILE A 161 -13.82 17.25 17.51
C ILE A 161 -13.82 16.83 16.04
N ILE A 162 -12.87 17.36 15.26
CA ILE A 162 -12.78 17.10 13.82
C ILE A 162 -12.40 15.65 13.53
N ALA A 163 -11.47 15.08 14.29
CA ALA A 163 -10.99 13.72 14.04
C ALA A 163 -12.13 12.68 14.11
N PRO A 164 -13.00 12.66 15.15
CA PRO A 164 -14.19 11.83 15.15
C PRO A 164 -15.15 12.09 13.98
N LEU A 165 -15.41 13.36 13.64
CA LEU A 165 -16.29 13.71 12.51
C LEU A 165 -15.73 13.20 11.16
N LYS A 166 -14.41 13.27 10.97
CA LYS A 166 -13.74 12.68 9.80
C LYS A 166 -13.92 11.17 9.76
N VAL A 167 -13.76 10.48 10.89
CA VAL A 167 -13.98 9.03 10.97
C VAL A 167 -15.43 8.68 10.66
N LEU A 168 -16.41 9.41 11.19
CA LEU A 168 -17.83 9.21 10.89
C LEU A 168 -18.13 9.42 9.39
N TRP A 169 -17.54 10.45 8.77
CA TRP A 169 -17.64 10.66 7.33
C TRP A 169 -17.04 9.49 6.54
N GLN A 170 -15.87 8.99 6.94
CA GLN A 170 -15.24 7.83 6.31
C GLN A 170 -16.11 6.57 6.47
N ILE A 171 -16.72 6.36 7.63
CA ILE A 171 -17.66 5.25 7.86
C ILE A 171 -18.81 5.35 6.85
N GLY A 172 -19.46 6.51 6.76
CA GLY A 172 -20.59 6.71 5.84
C GLY A 172 -20.21 6.51 4.37
N THR A 173 -19.08 7.07 3.93
CA THR A 173 -18.67 6.98 2.52
C THR A 173 -18.22 5.58 2.12
N VAL A 174 -17.49 4.87 2.98
CA VAL A 174 -17.07 3.48 2.72
C VAL A 174 -18.28 2.54 2.78
N TRP A 175 -19.18 2.71 3.76
CA TRP A 175 -20.42 1.94 3.85
C TRP A 175 -21.26 2.12 2.60
N HIS A 176 -21.46 3.37 2.16
CA HIS A 176 -22.23 3.66 0.96
C HIS A 176 -21.59 3.07 -0.31
N ALA A 177 -20.26 3.15 -0.44
CA ALA A 177 -19.54 2.58 -1.57
C ALA A 177 -19.66 1.05 -1.63
N CYS A 178 -19.41 0.36 -0.50
CA CYS A 178 -19.45 -1.10 -0.44
C CYS A 178 -20.87 -1.68 -0.48
N GLY A 179 -21.84 -0.96 0.05
CA GLY A 179 -23.23 -1.43 0.13
C GLY A 179 -24.06 -1.12 -1.10
N TYR A 180 -23.93 0.09 -1.65
CA TYR A 180 -24.92 0.62 -2.60
C TYR A 180 -24.34 1.07 -3.94
N ARG A 181 -23.02 1.26 -4.06
CA ARG A 181 -22.36 1.61 -5.33
C ARG A 181 -21.64 0.43 -5.99
N THR A 182 -21.66 -0.73 -5.35
CA THR A 182 -21.06 -1.96 -5.84
C THR A 182 -22.06 -3.10 -5.78
N LYS A 183 -21.93 -4.04 -6.72
CA LYS A 183 -22.63 -5.31 -6.66
C LYS A 183 -21.94 -6.21 -5.62
N ALA A 184 -22.70 -7.15 -5.07
CA ALA A 184 -22.15 -8.14 -4.17
C ALA A 184 -21.15 -9.03 -4.92
N THR A 185 -20.03 -9.33 -4.28
CA THR A 185 -18.96 -10.15 -4.84
C THR A 185 -18.70 -11.34 -3.94
N LYS A 186 -18.08 -12.38 -4.48
CA LYS A 186 -17.71 -13.58 -3.71
C LYS A 186 -16.70 -13.24 -2.62
N TRP A 187 -15.75 -12.35 -2.92
CA TRP A 187 -14.66 -11.96 -2.03
C TRP A 187 -14.60 -10.45 -1.84
N MET A 188 -14.27 -10.02 -0.63
CA MET A 188 -13.81 -8.66 -0.34
C MET A 188 -12.35 -8.73 0.10
N LEU A 189 -11.46 -8.07 -0.64
CA LEU A 189 -10.04 -7.96 -0.30
C LEU A 189 -9.77 -6.56 0.27
N VAL A 190 -9.30 -6.48 1.51
CA VAL A 190 -9.05 -5.22 2.20
C VAL A 190 -7.56 -5.01 2.41
N GLN A 191 -7.06 -3.83 2.01
CA GLN A 191 -5.72 -3.38 2.39
C GLN A 191 -5.71 -2.94 3.86
N ASN A 192 -4.85 -3.54 4.67
CA ASN A 192 -4.59 -3.09 6.04
C ASN A 192 -3.12 -2.67 6.19
N PRO A 193 -2.83 -1.46 6.72
CA PRO A 193 -3.71 -0.44 7.33
C PRO A 193 -4.37 0.54 6.32
N PRO A 194 -5.32 1.40 6.74
CA PRO A 194 -5.79 1.63 8.13
C PRO A 194 -6.83 0.60 8.60
N SER A 195 -6.67 0.13 9.84
CA SER A 195 -7.59 -0.84 10.43
C SER A 195 -8.90 -0.23 10.89
N ILE A 196 -8.84 0.96 11.48
CA ILE A 196 -10.00 1.73 11.94
C ILE A 196 -10.30 2.82 10.89
N PRO A 197 -11.55 2.95 10.40
CA PRO A 197 -12.72 2.09 10.67
C PRO A 197 -12.85 0.89 9.70
N THR A 198 -11.91 0.73 8.76
CA THR A 198 -12.01 -0.14 7.58
C THR A 198 -12.39 -1.59 7.91
N LEU A 199 -11.71 -2.25 8.85
CA LEU A 199 -11.92 -3.67 9.12
C LEU A 199 -13.31 -3.95 9.69
N ALA A 200 -13.82 -3.08 10.58
CA ALA A 200 -15.17 -3.23 11.12
C ALA A 200 -16.24 -3.06 10.03
N ILE A 201 -16.07 -2.09 9.14
CA ILE A 201 -17.00 -1.87 8.02
C ILE A 201 -16.97 -3.05 7.07
N ALA A 202 -15.77 -3.52 6.69
CA ALA A 202 -15.58 -4.65 5.81
C ALA A 202 -16.21 -5.92 6.38
N GLN A 203 -16.00 -6.21 7.67
CA GLN A 203 -16.60 -7.35 8.36
C GLN A 203 -18.13 -7.28 8.36
N ALA A 204 -18.70 -6.12 8.74
CA ALA A 204 -20.14 -5.93 8.75
C ALA A 204 -20.76 -6.09 7.35
N MET A 205 -20.10 -5.51 6.33
CA MET A 205 -20.56 -5.61 4.95
C MET A 205 -20.46 -7.04 4.43
N CYS A 206 -19.37 -7.76 4.73
CA CYS A 206 -19.20 -9.16 4.36
C CYS A 206 -20.28 -10.04 4.98
N PHE A 207 -20.61 -9.81 6.24
CA PHE A 207 -21.71 -10.50 6.92
C PHE A 207 -23.07 -10.23 6.23
N ILE A 208 -23.40 -8.96 5.96
CA ILE A 208 -24.66 -8.57 5.32
C ILE A 208 -24.77 -9.15 3.91
N ARG A 209 -23.67 -9.14 3.14
CA ARG A 209 -23.68 -9.54 1.74
C ARG A 209 -23.39 -11.03 1.52
N HIS A 210 -23.16 -11.82 2.57
CA HIS A 210 -22.63 -13.18 2.43
C HIS A 210 -21.37 -13.25 1.55
N THR A 211 -20.53 -12.23 1.66
CA THR A 211 -19.22 -12.13 0.98
C THR A 211 -18.14 -12.63 1.91
N ARG A 212 -17.11 -13.29 1.37
CA ARG A 212 -15.96 -13.77 2.14
C ARG A 212 -14.89 -12.69 2.27
N LEU A 213 -14.33 -12.50 3.47
CA LEU A 213 -13.38 -11.43 3.75
C LEU A 213 -11.93 -11.92 3.69
N ILE A 214 -11.11 -11.22 2.91
CA ILE A 214 -9.66 -11.37 2.87
C ILE A 214 -9.03 -10.08 3.41
N ILE A 215 -8.14 -10.20 4.39
CA ILE A 215 -7.33 -9.06 4.86
C ILE A 215 -5.90 -9.23 4.35
N ASP A 216 -5.42 -8.27 3.58
CA ASP A 216 -4.02 -8.18 3.17
C ASP A 216 -3.26 -7.26 4.13
N TRP A 217 -2.32 -7.85 4.89
CA TRP A 217 -1.57 -7.17 5.95
C TRP A 217 -0.25 -6.66 5.41
N HIS A 218 -0.12 -5.33 5.37
CA HIS A 218 1.09 -4.62 4.94
C HIS A 218 1.86 -4.05 6.13
N ASN A 219 1.15 -3.68 7.18
CA ASN A 219 1.67 -3.24 8.47
C ASN A 219 0.52 -3.35 9.51
N PHE A 220 0.78 -2.98 10.76
CA PHE A 220 -0.26 -2.89 11.79
C PHE A 220 -0.66 -1.42 12.02
N GLY A 221 -1.96 -1.15 12.14
CA GLY A 221 -2.44 0.22 12.36
C GLY A 221 -1.93 0.79 13.69
N TYR A 222 -1.91 -0.03 14.73
CA TYR A 222 -1.48 0.35 16.08
C TYR A 222 0.02 0.71 16.14
N THR A 223 0.89 0.08 15.34
CA THR A 223 2.33 0.41 15.32
C THR A 223 2.57 1.75 14.62
N ILE A 224 1.81 2.04 13.55
CA ILE A 224 1.84 3.35 12.91
C ILE A 224 1.32 4.43 13.86
N LEU A 225 0.26 4.15 14.61
CA LEU A 225 -0.23 5.07 15.64
C LEU A 225 0.81 5.31 16.75
N ALA A 226 1.55 4.26 17.12
CA ALA A 226 2.60 4.33 18.14
C ALA A 226 3.78 5.23 17.74
N LEU A 227 4.06 5.42 16.45
CA LEU A 227 5.06 6.39 15.99
C LEU A 227 4.71 7.83 16.43
N LYS A 228 3.42 8.15 16.57
CA LYS A 228 2.95 9.49 16.97
C LYS A 228 2.73 9.63 18.47
N LEU A 229 2.15 8.61 19.10
CA LEU A 229 1.70 8.68 20.50
C LEU A 229 2.61 7.92 21.48
N GLY A 230 3.51 7.08 20.98
CA GLY A 230 4.34 6.18 21.77
C GLY A 230 3.65 4.85 22.11
N ASN A 231 4.43 3.78 22.22
CA ASN A 231 3.96 2.41 22.45
C ASN A 231 3.13 2.22 23.74
N LYS A 232 3.35 3.05 24.76
CA LYS A 232 2.67 2.96 26.07
C LYS A 232 1.35 3.73 26.11
N HIS A 233 0.97 4.42 25.04
CA HIS A 233 -0.22 5.25 25.02
C HIS A 233 -1.50 4.39 25.02
N PRO A 234 -2.53 4.70 25.85
CA PRO A 234 -3.75 3.87 25.94
C PRO A 234 -4.45 3.66 24.60
N LEU A 235 -4.53 4.68 23.74
CA LEU A 235 -5.12 4.56 22.40
C LEU A 235 -4.39 3.54 21.50
N VAL A 236 -3.07 3.39 21.66
CA VAL A 236 -2.28 2.40 20.91
C VAL A 236 -2.64 0.99 21.39
N GLN A 237 -2.74 0.78 22.70
CA GLN A 237 -3.14 -0.50 23.28
C GLN A 237 -4.57 -0.90 22.89
N ILE A 238 -5.50 0.08 22.87
CA ILE A 238 -6.87 -0.13 22.41
C ILE A 238 -6.90 -0.47 20.92
N SER A 239 -6.13 0.25 20.08
CA SER A 239 -6.02 -0.04 18.65
C SER A 239 -5.46 -1.44 18.38
N GLU A 240 -4.43 -1.85 19.13
CA GLU A 240 -3.87 -3.21 19.03
C GLU A 240 -4.92 -4.26 19.40
N MET A 241 -5.61 -4.05 20.53
CA MET A 241 -6.66 -4.95 20.98
C MET A 241 -7.78 -5.07 19.93
N TYR A 242 -8.23 -3.92 19.39
CA TYR A 242 -9.22 -3.87 18.32
C TYR A 242 -8.76 -4.70 17.11
N GLU A 243 -7.57 -4.43 16.58
CA GLU A 243 -7.00 -5.14 15.43
C GLU A 243 -6.93 -6.64 15.66
N ARG A 244 -6.50 -7.08 16.85
CA ARG A 244 -6.42 -8.50 17.23
C ARG A 244 -7.77 -9.19 17.21
N TYR A 245 -8.83 -8.52 17.67
CA TYR A 245 -10.17 -9.12 17.70
C TYR A 245 -10.82 -9.13 16.32
N VAL A 246 -10.80 -8.01 15.59
CA VAL A 246 -11.46 -7.91 14.28
C VAL A 246 -10.78 -8.76 13.22
N ALA A 247 -9.46 -8.98 13.32
CA ALA A 247 -8.74 -9.85 12.41
C ALA A 247 -9.34 -11.27 12.36
N ARG A 248 -9.79 -11.81 13.50
CA ARG A 248 -10.26 -13.20 13.61
C ARG A 248 -11.54 -13.52 12.83
N ALA A 249 -12.23 -12.51 12.35
CA ALA A 249 -13.48 -12.68 11.63
C ALA A 249 -13.31 -12.79 10.12
N ALA A 250 -12.09 -12.63 9.59
CA ALA A 250 -11.83 -12.81 8.16
C ALA A 250 -11.69 -14.28 7.79
N ASP A 251 -12.07 -14.62 6.55
CA ASP A 251 -11.95 -15.96 5.98
C ASP A 251 -10.51 -16.31 5.61
N ALA A 252 -9.72 -15.31 5.21
CA ALA A 252 -8.34 -15.49 4.80
C ALA A 252 -7.48 -14.26 5.09
N HIS A 253 -6.18 -14.50 5.21
CA HIS A 253 -5.20 -13.47 5.50
C HIS A 253 -3.99 -13.63 4.58
N PHE A 254 -3.59 -12.53 3.95
CA PHE A 254 -2.27 -12.41 3.31
C PHE A 254 -1.36 -11.58 4.19
N SER A 255 -0.07 -11.90 4.21
CA SER A 255 0.93 -11.07 4.87
C SER A 255 2.11 -10.83 3.96
N VAL A 256 2.64 -9.61 3.97
CA VAL A 256 3.81 -9.23 3.16
C VAL A 256 5.08 -10.04 3.46
N THR A 257 5.15 -10.67 4.63
CA THR A 257 6.33 -11.40 5.13
C THR A 257 5.94 -12.63 5.96
N ASN A 258 6.89 -13.54 6.12
CA ASN A 258 6.80 -14.67 7.06
C ASN A 258 6.85 -14.19 8.51
N ALA A 259 7.68 -13.18 8.82
CA ALA A 259 7.76 -12.56 10.13
C ALA A 259 6.38 -12.01 10.56
N MET A 260 5.67 -11.36 9.65
CA MET A 260 4.32 -10.86 9.92
C MET A 260 3.31 -12.01 10.08
N ALA A 261 3.38 -13.06 9.24
CA ALA A 261 2.54 -14.24 9.42
C ALA A 261 2.73 -14.88 10.81
N ARG A 262 3.98 -14.97 11.28
CA ARG A 262 4.32 -15.46 12.62
C ARG A 262 3.72 -14.58 13.71
N VAL A 263 3.82 -13.25 13.58
CA VAL A 263 3.22 -12.30 14.53
C VAL A 263 1.70 -12.42 14.56
N LEU A 264 1.04 -12.52 13.40
CA LEU A 264 -0.40 -12.74 13.28
C LEU A 264 -0.81 -14.04 13.97
N LYS A 265 -0.08 -15.13 13.75
CA LYS A 265 -0.36 -16.42 14.41
C LYS A 265 -0.19 -16.33 15.93
N GLN A 266 0.91 -15.77 16.40
CA GLN A 266 1.27 -15.77 17.83
C GLN A 266 0.48 -14.74 18.66
N ARG A 267 0.23 -13.54 18.11
CA ARG A 267 -0.41 -12.44 18.86
C ARG A 267 -1.89 -12.27 18.53
N PHE A 268 -2.28 -12.48 17.27
CA PHE A 268 -3.67 -12.29 16.83
C PHE A 268 -4.43 -13.61 16.88
N GLY A 269 -3.75 -14.75 16.74
CA GLY A 269 -4.37 -16.07 16.70
C GLY A 269 -5.01 -16.36 15.34
N VAL A 270 -4.48 -15.77 14.27
CA VAL A 270 -4.95 -15.98 12.89
C VAL A 270 -3.81 -16.52 12.03
N GLU A 271 -4.11 -17.45 11.13
CA GLU A 271 -3.13 -17.97 10.18
C GLU A 271 -3.14 -17.14 8.91
N ALA A 272 -2.01 -16.52 8.60
CA ALA A 272 -1.82 -15.78 7.36
C ALA A 272 -0.92 -16.55 6.41
N THR A 273 -1.25 -16.48 5.13
CA THR A 273 -0.40 -17.00 4.05
C THR A 273 0.54 -15.88 3.61
N PRO A 274 1.86 -16.05 3.74
CA PRO A 274 2.81 -15.10 3.20
C PRO A 274 2.62 -14.94 1.70
N LEU A 275 2.45 -13.70 1.26
CA LEU A 275 2.43 -13.27 -0.12
C LEU A 275 3.42 -12.12 -0.21
N HIS A 276 4.68 -12.43 -0.53
CA HIS A 276 5.73 -11.43 -0.64
C HIS A 276 5.49 -10.50 -1.82
N ASP A 277 5.85 -9.23 -1.67
CA ASP A 277 5.96 -8.36 -2.84
C ASP A 277 7.15 -8.78 -3.70
N ARG A 278 6.95 -8.70 -5.01
CA ARG A 278 7.95 -8.99 -6.02
C ARG A 278 7.97 -7.90 -7.07
N PRO A 279 9.09 -7.76 -7.80
CA PRO A 279 9.20 -6.69 -8.77
C PRO A 279 8.12 -6.76 -9.85
N ALA A 280 7.55 -5.61 -10.16
CA ALA A 280 6.63 -5.47 -11.29
C ALA A 280 7.36 -5.58 -12.62
N ALA A 281 6.63 -5.94 -13.68
CA ALA A 281 7.19 -6.19 -15.00
C ALA A 281 7.85 -4.94 -15.64
N GLN A 282 7.47 -3.74 -15.21
CA GLN A 282 8.05 -2.47 -15.69
C GLN A 282 9.50 -2.22 -15.22
N PHE A 283 9.91 -2.85 -14.11
CA PHE A 283 11.28 -2.75 -13.62
C PHE A 283 12.09 -3.83 -14.31
N GLN A 284 12.99 -3.42 -15.21
CA GLN A 284 13.84 -4.32 -15.98
C GLN A 284 15.28 -3.84 -15.97
N PRO A 285 16.27 -4.74 -15.98
CA PRO A 285 17.66 -4.37 -16.21
C PRO A 285 17.81 -3.76 -17.60
N LEU A 286 18.74 -2.81 -17.74
CA LEU A 286 19.08 -2.21 -19.02
C LEU A 286 20.30 -2.86 -19.64
N THR A 287 20.32 -2.94 -20.96
CA THR A 287 21.55 -3.21 -21.72
C THR A 287 22.54 -2.05 -21.55
N GLN A 288 23.82 -2.30 -21.82
CA GLN A 288 24.84 -1.26 -21.71
C GLN A 288 24.57 -0.05 -22.62
N THR A 289 24.01 -0.27 -23.81
CA THR A 289 23.62 0.79 -24.74
C THR A 289 22.47 1.63 -24.17
N GLN A 290 21.39 0.98 -23.70
CA GLN A 290 20.26 1.69 -23.09
C GLN A 290 20.67 2.47 -21.84
N ARG A 291 21.54 1.88 -21.00
CA ARG A 291 22.13 2.56 -19.86
C ARG A 291 22.90 3.80 -20.29
N SER A 292 23.76 3.69 -21.32
CA SER A 292 24.53 4.83 -21.82
C SER A 292 23.63 5.95 -22.35
N GLU A 293 22.60 5.60 -23.13
CA GLU A 293 21.62 6.54 -23.67
C GLU A 293 20.87 7.27 -22.54
N PHE A 294 20.36 6.52 -21.56
CA PHE A 294 19.67 7.10 -20.41
C PHE A 294 20.57 8.07 -19.64
N LEU A 295 21.81 7.68 -19.36
CA LEU A 295 22.76 8.52 -18.62
C LEU A 295 23.04 9.85 -19.32
N HIS A 296 23.03 9.89 -20.66
CA HIS A 296 23.21 11.13 -21.43
C HIS A 296 21.93 11.96 -21.53
N ARG A 297 20.75 11.33 -21.52
CA ARG A 297 19.45 12.01 -21.62
C ARG A 297 18.96 12.57 -20.29
N CYS A 298 19.18 11.87 -19.18
CA CYS A 298 18.71 12.29 -17.86
C CYS A 298 19.51 13.52 -17.36
N PRO A 299 18.86 14.66 -17.07
CA PRO A 299 19.55 15.91 -16.71
C PRO A 299 20.53 15.76 -15.55
N GLU A 300 20.16 15.00 -14.52
CA GLU A 300 20.94 14.79 -13.31
C GLU A 300 22.21 13.97 -13.56
N THR A 301 22.24 13.13 -14.61
CA THR A 301 23.38 12.28 -14.95
C THR A 301 24.17 12.76 -16.16
N ALA A 302 23.59 13.57 -17.05
CA ALA A 302 24.13 13.92 -18.37
C ALA A 302 25.57 14.46 -18.31
N HIS A 303 25.83 15.39 -17.39
CA HIS A 303 27.16 15.97 -17.20
C HIS A 303 28.21 14.94 -16.72
N TYR A 304 27.77 13.88 -16.06
CA TYR A 304 28.62 12.83 -15.48
C TYR A 304 28.64 11.55 -16.31
N ALA A 305 27.88 11.45 -17.42
CA ALA A 305 27.70 10.21 -18.17
C ALA A 305 29.02 9.55 -18.59
N LYS A 306 29.97 10.34 -19.12
CA LYS A 306 31.32 9.84 -19.47
C LYS A 306 32.10 9.35 -18.24
N HIS A 307 32.00 10.07 -17.12
CA HIS A 307 32.66 9.72 -15.87
C HIS A 307 32.12 8.44 -15.24
N LEU A 308 30.79 8.22 -15.34
CA LEU A 308 30.09 7.01 -14.93
C LEU A 308 30.43 5.83 -15.85
N GLY A 309 30.60 6.08 -17.16
CA GLY A 309 31.05 5.08 -18.11
C GLY A 309 32.47 4.58 -17.83
N HIS A 310 33.40 5.49 -17.48
CA HIS A 310 34.79 5.15 -17.14
C HIS A 310 34.99 4.67 -15.69
N GLY A 311 33.96 4.73 -14.83
CA GLY A 311 34.05 4.33 -13.42
C GLY A 311 34.74 5.32 -12.49
N SER A 312 35.13 6.51 -12.97
CA SER A 312 35.67 7.59 -12.13
C SER A 312 34.62 8.18 -11.16
N TYR A 313 33.34 8.01 -11.51
CA TYR A 313 32.21 8.22 -10.63
C TYR A 313 31.42 6.92 -10.48
N LYS A 314 30.77 6.77 -9.32
CA LYS A 314 29.76 5.75 -9.05
C LYS A 314 28.41 6.40 -8.84
N LEU A 315 27.37 5.83 -9.44
CA LEU A 315 25.99 6.29 -9.32
C LEU A 315 25.31 5.56 -8.17
N LEU A 316 25.02 6.31 -7.11
CA LEU A 316 24.24 5.86 -5.96
C LEU A 316 22.80 6.36 -6.12
N VAL A 317 21.81 5.51 -5.87
CA VAL A 317 20.40 5.94 -5.90
C VAL A 317 19.71 5.58 -4.59
N SER A 318 18.94 6.52 -4.06
CA SER A 318 18.05 6.27 -2.93
C SER A 318 16.67 6.80 -3.25
N SER A 319 15.65 5.96 -3.15
CA SER A 319 14.25 6.39 -3.21
C SER A 319 13.73 6.61 -1.81
N THR A 320 12.95 7.69 -1.61
CA THR A 320 12.43 8.05 -0.28
C THR A 320 11.07 8.70 -0.34
N SER A 321 10.31 8.52 0.74
CA SER A 321 9.04 9.19 0.98
C SER A 321 9.24 10.49 1.75
N TRP A 322 10.47 10.87 2.11
CA TRP A 322 10.80 12.06 2.91
C TRP A 322 9.93 12.22 4.16
N THR A 323 9.64 11.10 4.83
CA THR A 323 8.87 11.03 6.06
C THR A 323 9.80 10.84 7.26
N ALA A 324 9.29 11.08 8.47
CA ALA A 324 10.11 11.08 9.69
C ALA A 324 10.66 9.69 10.08
N ASP A 325 10.06 8.63 9.56
CA ASP A 325 10.50 7.23 9.72
C ASP A 325 11.73 6.89 8.84
N GLU A 326 12.09 7.73 7.88
CA GLU A 326 13.31 7.60 7.09
C GLU A 326 14.30 8.70 7.48
N ASP A 327 15.17 8.44 8.48
CA ASP A 327 16.19 9.40 8.90
C ASP A 327 17.32 9.50 7.87
N PHE A 328 17.15 10.45 6.95
CA PHE A 328 18.12 10.74 5.90
C PHE A 328 19.43 11.35 6.42
N SER A 329 19.50 11.76 7.69
CA SER A 329 20.76 12.18 8.29
C SER A 329 21.80 11.07 8.23
N ILE A 330 21.38 9.81 8.36
CA ILE A 330 22.26 8.64 8.29
C ILE A 330 23.00 8.58 6.95
N LEU A 331 22.30 8.76 5.83
CA LEU A 331 22.94 8.79 4.50
C LEU A 331 23.83 10.03 4.33
N LEU A 332 23.36 11.20 4.75
CA LEU A 332 24.13 12.43 4.60
C LEU A 332 25.44 12.39 5.40
N ASP A 333 25.38 11.89 6.64
CA ASP A 333 26.54 11.78 7.52
C ASP A 333 27.54 10.75 6.95
N ALA A 334 27.06 9.61 6.44
CA ALA A 334 27.90 8.61 5.77
C ALA A 334 28.57 9.16 4.48
N LEU A 335 27.86 9.96 3.69
CA LEU A 335 28.42 10.59 2.48
C LEU A 335 29.47 11.67 2.80
N VAL A 336 29.27 12.41 3.89
CA VAL A 336 30.27 13.37 4.40
C VAL A 336 31.53 12.63 4.85
N ALA A 337 31.35 11.55 5.62
CA ALA A 337 32.46 10.74 6.13
C ALA A 337 33.25 10.08 4.98
N TYR A 338 32.54 9.45 4.02
CA TYR A 338 33.13 8.96 2.78
C TYR A 338 33.90 10.06 2.03
N SER A 339 33.33 11.26 1.88
CA SER A 339 34.03 12.38 1.22
C SER A 339 35.31 12.79 1.96
N ALA A 340 35.36 12.67 3.29
CA ALA A 340 36.54 12.93 4.08
C ALA A 340 37.59 11.83 3.88
N THR A 341 37.20 10.54 3.91
CA THR A 341 38.10 9.42 3.61
C THR A 341 38.75 9.55 2.24
N VAL A 342 37.97 9.85 1.19
CA VAL A 342 38.52 10.02 -0.17
C VAL A 342 39.50 11.18 -0.26
N SER A 343 39.31 12.24 0.55
CA SER A 343 40.23 13.38 0.60
C SER A 343 41.61 13.04 1.20
N MET A 344 41.65 12.08 2.12
CA MET A 344 42.86 11.64 2.81
C MET A 344 43.56 10.47 2.11
N ALA A 345 42.85 9.74 1.25
CA ALA A 345 43.37 8.58 0.54
C ALA A 345 44.39 8.95 -0.55
N THR A 346 45.37 8.08 -0.78
CA THR A 346 46.30 8.22 -1.92
C THR A 346 45.54 8.20 -3.24
N HIS A 347 45.95 9.06 -4.17
CA HIS A 347 45.25 9.33 -5.43
C HIS A 347 44.76 8.04 -6.15
N HIS A 348 43.46 7.99 -6.43
CA HIS A 348 42.71 6.96 -7.20
C HIS A 348 42.28 5.67 -6.47
N SER A 349 42.34 5.61 -5.14
CA SER A 349 41.87 4.42 -4.41
C SER A 349 40.34 4.27 -4.38
N TYR A 350 39.61 5.39 -4.52
CA TYR A 350 38.16 5.47 -4.41
C TYR A 350 37.56 6.36 -5.51
N PRO A 351 36.40 5.99 -6.09
CA PRO A 351 35.69 6.82 -7.05
C PRO A 351 34.95 7.97 -6.36
N LYS A 352 34.61 9.00 -7.13
CA LYS A 352 33.65 10.02 -6.67
C LYS A 352 32.24 9.44 -6.69
N ILE A 353 31.32 9.99 -5.90
CA ILE A 353 29.92 9.54 -5.89
C ILE A 353 29.04 10.61 -6.52
N LEU A 354 28.13 10.18 -7.40
CA LEU A 354 26.92 10.91 -7.76
C LEU A 354 25.75 10.21 -7.07
N ALA A 355 25.18 10.81 -6.03
CA ALA A 355 24.02 10.30 -5.31
C ALA A 355 22.76 11.02 -5.81
N ILE A 356 21.82 10.25 -6.38
CA ILE A 356 20.52 10.76 -6.79
C ILE A 356 19.47 10.29 -5.78
N ILE A 357 18.79 11.26 -5.17
CA ILE A 357 17.73 10.99 -4.19
C ILE A 357 16.38 11.33 -4.84
N THR A 358 15.47 10.35 -4.94
CA THR A 358 14.17 10.53 -5.58
C THR A 358 13.02 10.50 -4.58
N GLY A 359 11.87 11.03 -5.01
CA GLY A 359 10.61 10.96 -4.27
C GLY A 359 10.13 12.30 -3.71
N LYS A 360 9.03 12.23 -2.94
CA LYS A 360 8.30 13.39 -2.41
C LYS A 360 7.77 13.12 -1.02
N GLY A 361 7.85 14.12 -0.17
CA GLY A 361 7.21 14.13 1.13
C GLY A 361 7.59 15.32 1.99
N PRO A 362 7.10 15.38 3.22
CA PRO A 362 7.07 16.60 4.04
C PRO A 362 8.43 17.10 4.51
N LEU A 363 9.46 16.23 4.57
CA LEU A 363 10.81 16.62 5.01
C LEU A 363 11.77 16.92 3.85
N LYS A 364 11.30 16.91 2.59
CA LYS A 364 12.17 17.10 1.42
C LYS A 364 12.93 18.42 1.50
N GLU A 365 12.22 19.52 1.72
CA GLU A 365 12.81 20.86 1.80
C GLU A 365 13.81 20.97 2.97
N TYR A 366 13.50 20.37 4.12
CA TYR A 366 14.39 20.31 5.28
C TYR A 366 15.75 19.67 4.92
N TYR A 367 15.73 18.51 4.27
CA TYR A 367 16.97 17.83 3.88
C TYR A 367 17.69 18.53 2.73
N LEU A 368 16.97 19.14 1.78
CA LEU A 368 17.58 19.97 0.75
C LEU A 368 18.36 21.15 1.34
N SER A 369 17.82 21.83 2.36
CA SER A 369 18.55 22.88 3.08
C SER A 369 19.78 22.32 3.81
N LYS A 370 19.69 21.12 4.40
CA LYS A 370 20.83 20.45 5.04
C LYS A 370 21.92 20.12 4.01
N ILE A 371 21.56 19.61 2.84
CA ILE A 371 22.49 19.31 1.73
C ILE A 371 23.20 20.58 1.27
N ALA A 372 22.46 21.67 1.03
CA ALA A 372 23.03 22.95 0.61
C ALA A 372 24.07 23.47 1.61
N LYS A 373 23.75 23.42 2.91
CA LYS A 373 24.68 23.79 3.97
C LYS A 373 25.96 22.93 3.97
N LEU A 374 25.83 21.61 3.80
CA LEU A 374 27.00 20.71 3.70
C LEU A 374 27.89 21.02 2.48
N GLN A 375 27.29 21.45 1.37
CA GLN A 375 28.02 21.88 0.18
C GLN A 375 28.76 23.20 0.40
N GLU A 376 28.11 24.19 1.03
CA GLU A 376 28.73 25.47 1.40
C GLU A 376 29.92 25.27 2.35
N GLU A 377 29.77 24.37 3.34
CA GLU A 377 30.83 23.99 4.27
C GLU A 377 31.93 23.10 3.64
N LYS A 378 31.86 22.83 2.33
CA LYS A 378 32.81 21.99 1.57
C LYS A 378 33.00 20.59 2.18
N LYS A 379 31.94 20.01 2.77
CA LYS A 379 31.95 18.65 3.34
C LYS A 379 31.67 17.55 2.31
N LEU A 380 31.25 17.91 1.10
CA LEU A 380 30.89 16.99 0.01
C LEU A 380 31.77 17.23 -1.23
N GLN A 381 33.09 17.26 -1.06
CA GLN A 381 34.03 17.56 -2.15
C GLN A 381 34.09 16.43 -3.19
N TYR A 382 33.97 15.17 -2.73
CA TYR A 382 34.06 13.97 -3.55
C TYR A 382 32.69 13.30 -3.77
N VAL A 383 31.62 13.93 -3.30
CA VAL A 383 30.24 13.48 -3.44
C VAL A 383 29.40 14.60 -4.04
N LYS A 384 28.60 14.27 -5.06
CA LYS A 384 27.58 15.16 -5.61
C LYS A 384 26.22 14.58 -5.30
N ILE A 385 25.36 15.37 -4.68
CA ILE A 385 23.99 14.98 -4.35
C ILE A 385 23.06 15.78 -5.26
N ALA A 386 22.16 15.07 -5.94
CA ALA A 386 21.09 15.64 -6.75
C ALA A 386 19.75 15.02 -6.35
N THR A 387 18.66 15.74 -6.62
CA THR A 387 17.31 15.18 -6.50
C THR A 387 16.63 15.17 -7.84
N ALA A 388 15.97 14.07 -8.18
CA ALA A 388 15.25 13.93 -9.43
C ALA A 388 13.75 13.72 -9.18
N TRP A 389 12.93 14.29 -10.05
CA TRP A 389 11.51 13.96 -10.17
C TRP A 389 11.29 13.33 -11.54
N LEU A 390 11.00 12.03 -11.56
CA LEU A 390 11.03 11.22 -12.76
C LEU A 390 9.65 10.61 -13.03
N SER A 391 9.38 10.34 -14.31
CA SER A 391 8.32 9.42 -14.70
C SER A 391 8.61 8.01 -14.17
N ASN A 392 7.61 7.12 -14.13
CA ASN A 392 7.84 5.74 -13.70
C ASN A 392 8.87 5.01 -14.58
N GLU A 393 8.88 5.30 -15.88
CA GLU A 393 9.84 4.72 -16.85
C GLU A 393 11.27 5.25 -16.62
N ASP A 394 11.42 6.56 -16.44
CA ASP A 394 12.74 7.15 -16.15
C ASP A 394 13.23 6.76 -14.75
N TYR A 395 12.33 6.55 -13.79
CA TYR A 395 12.67 6.02 -12.46
C TYR A 395 13.23 4.59 -12.57
N ALA A 396 12.54 3.70 -13.30
CA ALA A 396 13.04 2.35 -13.55
C ALA A 396 14.41 2.38 -14.28
N SER A 397 14.55 3.26 -15.27
CA SER A 397 15.81 3.43 -16.01
C SER A 397 16.94 3.97 -15.15
N LEU A 398 16.65 4.88 -14.20
CA LEU A 398 17.61 5.37 -13.22
C LEU A 398 18.10 4.24 -12.31
N LEU A 399 17.19 3.45 -11.75
CA LEU A 399 17.54 2.31 -10.89
C LEU A 399 18.43 1.31 -11.65
N ALA A 400 18.02 0.94 -12.87
CA ALA A 400 18.79 0.01 -13.72
C ALA A 400 20.18 0.55 -14.12
N SER A 401 20.34 1.88 -14.15
CA SER A 401 21.61 2.53 -14.51
C SER A 401 22.56 2.69 -13.32
N ALA A 402 22.06 2.62 -12.09
CA ALA A 402 22.83 2.86 -10.88
C ALA A 402 23.82 1.75 -10.56
N ASP A 403 24.89 2.09 -9.83
CA ASP A 403 25.89 1.16 -9.33
C ASP A 403 25.43 0.45 -8.05
N LEU A 404 24.79 1.20 -7.14
CA LEU A 404 24.31 0.73 -5.84
C LEU A 404 23.03 1.48 -5.41
N GLY A 405 22.08 0.76 -4.83
CA GLY A 405 20.88 1.33 -4.20
C GLY A 405 21.07 1.51 -2.69
N VAL A 406 20.50 2.56 -2.11
CA VAL A 406 20.43 2.76 -0.65
C VAL A 406 18.99 2.84 -0.18
N SER A 407 18.61 1.97 0.74
CA SER A 407 17.29 1.99 1.38
C SER A 407 17.40 2.35 2.86
N LEU A 408 16.79 3.48 3.25
CA LEU A 408 16.65 3.89 4.66
C LEU A 408 15.30 3.50 5.24
N HIS A 409 14.54 2.64 4.54
CA HIS A 409 13.24 2.19 5.01
C HIS A 409 13.36 1.56 6.41
N THR A 410 12.56 2.06 7.35
CA THR A 410 12.42 1.46 8.67
C THR A 410 11.02 0.87 8.84
N SER A 411 10.94 -0.18 9.65
CA SER A 411 9.71 -0.90 9.92
C SER A 411 9.12 -0.48 11.26
N SER A 412 7.94 0.13 11.26
CA SER A 412 7.25 0.48 12.51
C SER A 412 6.79 -0.75 13.30
N SER A 413 6.50 -1.87 12.61
CA SER A 413 6.11 -3.14 13.21
C SER A 413 7.28 -4.10 13.44
N GLY A 414 8.44 -3.83 12.85
CA GLY A 414 9.58 -4.72 12.75
C GLY A 414 9.43 -5.84 11.71
N VAL A 415 8.28 -5.97 11.06
CA VAL A 415 7.92 -7.15 10.25
C VAL A 415 7.31 -6.84 8.88
N ASP A 416 7.24 -5.58 8.45
CA ASP A 416 6.90 -5.24 7.07
C ASP A 416 8.11 -5.25 6.14
N LEU A 417 7.84 -5.34 4.84
CA LEU A 417 8.87 -5.48 3.80
C LEU A 417 9.36 -4.11 3.33
N PRO A 418 10.68 -3.92 3.09
CA PRO A 418 11.20 -2.66 2.58
C PRO A 418 10.89 -2.50 1.08
N MET A 419 9.66 -2.08 0.77
CA MET A 419 9.08 -2.07 -0.57
C MET A 419 9.94 -1.40 -1.66
N LYS A 420 10.71 -0.37 -1.31
CA LYS A 420 11.58 0.34 -2.26
C LYS A 420 12.72 -0.54 -2.80
N VAL A 421 13.14 -1.54 -2.04
CA VAL A 421 14.17 -2.51 -2.44
C VAL A 421 13.66 -3.45 -3.54
N VAL A 422 12.35 -3.73 -3.55
CA VAL A 422 11.73 -4.57 -4.57
C VAL A 422 11.89 -3.96 -5.96
N ASP A 423 11.68 -2.65 -6.10
CA ASP A 423 11.90 -1.94 -7.37
C ASP A 423 13.37 -2.00 -7.82
N MET A 424 14.30 -1.82 -6.87
CA MET A 424 15.74 -1.88 -7.13
C MET A 424 16.14 -3.26 -7.65
N PHE A 425 15.71 -4.32 -6.97
CA PHE A 425 15.92 -5.69 -7.41
C PHE A 425 15.26 -6.02 -8.74
N GLY A 426 14.10 -5.45 -9.05
CA GLY A 426 13.48 -5.58 -10.38
C GLY A 426 14.35 -5.13 -11.54
N THR A 427 15.28 -4.22 -11.27
CA THR A 427 16.23 -3.69 -12.26
C THR A 427 17.62 -4.30 -12.17
N GLY A 428 17.83 -5.28 -11.28
CA GLY A 428 19.14 -5.87 -11.00
C GLY A 428 20.08 -4.96 -10.19
N LEU A 429 19.55 -3.92 -9.54
CA LEU A 429 20.34 -3.01 -8.71
C LEU A 429 20.59 -3.63 -7.33
N PRO A 430 21.84 -3.94 -6.94
CA PRO A 430 22.13 -4.38 -5.58
C PRO A 430 21.90 -3.26 -4.57
N VAL A 431 21.60 -3.62 -3.33
CA VAL A 431 21.16 -2.66 -2.30
C VAL A 431 21.98 -2.76 -1.02
N VAL A 432 22.29 -1.61 -0.43
CA VAL A 432 22.59 -1.53 1.01
C VAL A 432 21.41 -0.90 1.74
N GLY A 433 21.00 -1.44 2.88
CA GLY A 433 19.82 -0.93 3.56
C GLY A 433 19.82 -1.06 5.07
N TRP A 434 18.93 -0.28 5.71
CA TRP A 434 18.73 -0.36 7.14
C TRP A 434 18.24 -1.75 7.54
N SER A 435 19.01 -2.44 8.37
CA SER A 435 18.80 -3.88 8.65
C SER A 435 18.18 -4.17 10.01
N ARG A 436 17.85 -3.14 10.82
CA ARG A 436 17.38 -3.31 12.20
C ARG A 436 15.89 -3.65 12.29
N PHE A 437 15.43 -4.63 11.52
CA PHE A 437 14.10 -5.22 11.64
C PHE A 437 14.10 -6.65 11.09
N GLU A 438 13.20 -7.49 11.57
CA GLU A 438 13.23 -8.94 11.35
C GLU A 438 13.03 -9.30 9.88
N ALA A 439 12.08 -8.65 9.23
CA ALA A 439 11.72 -8.91 7.83
C ALA A 439 12.82 -8.55 6.82
N TRP A 440 13.86 -7.82 7.22
CA TRP A 440 14.98 -7.45 6.34
C TRP A 440 15.56 -8.66 5.59
N LYS A 441 15.77 -9.75 6.33
CA LYS A 441 16.41 -10.98 5.83
C LYS A 441 15.54 -11.79 4.86
N GLU A 442 14.27 -11.44 4.73
CA GLU A 442 13.35 -12.11 3.79
C GLU A 442 13.51 -11.59 2.35
N LEU A 443 14.07 -10.40 2.19
CA LEU A 443 14.32 -9.80 0.87
C LEU A 443 15.83 -9.68 0.61
N VAL A 444 16.61 -9.21 1.59
CA VAL A 444 18.04 -9.00 1.41
C VAL A 444 18.84 -10.09 2.10
N VAL A 445 19.71 -10.73 1.33
CA VAL A 445 20.64 -11.78 1.76
C VAL A 445 22.05 -11.22 1.69
N GLU A 446 22.68 -11.08 2.87
CA GLU A 446 24.03 -10.52 3.04
C GLU A 446 25.03 -11.17 2.08
N GLY A 447 25.74 -10.36 1.30
CA GLY A 447 26.76 -10.81 0.34
C GLY A 447 26.21 -11.50 -0.91
N LYS A 448 24.89 -11.70 -1.03
CA LYS A 448 24.26 -12.26 -2.22
C LYS A 448 23.62 -11.18 -3.09
N ASN A 449 22.71 -10.38 -2.57
CA ASN A 449 21.98 -9.34 -3.32
C ASN A 449 22.11 -7.95 -2.67
N GLY A 450 22.71 -7.88 -1.49
CA GLY A 450 22.90 -6.64 -0.77
C GLY A 450 23.60 -6.80 0.58
N PHE A 451 23.65 -5.71 1.34
CA PHE A 451 24.17 -5.68 2.71
C PHE A 451 23.34 -4.81 3.65
N GLY A 452 23.29 -5.20 4.92
CA GLY A 452 22.63 -4.46 5.98
C GLY A 452 23.55 -3.46 6.69
N PHE A 453 23.04 -2.28 7.03
CA PHE A 453 23.68 -1.36 7.98
C PHE A 453 22.73 -0.97 9.11
N SER A 454 23.29 -0.38 10.17
CA SER A 454 22.56 0.04 11.38
C SER A 454 23.00 1.39 11.94
N SER A 455 23.88 2.10 11.24
CA SER A 455 24.41 3.43 11.60
C SER A 455 24.99 4.12 10.37
N ALA A 456 25.29 5.42 10.49
CA ALA A 456 25.99 6.18 9.45
C ALA A 456 27.39 5.59 9.19
N ASP A 457 28.16 5.30 10.24
CA ASP A 457 29.48 4.67 10.14
C ASP A 457 29.40 3.29 9.46
N GLY A 458 28.35 2.50 9.73
CA GLY A 458 28.13 1.22 9.05
C GLY A 458 27.90 1.39 7.55
N LEU A 459 27.13 2.41 7.16
CA LEU A 459 26.90 2.74 5.76
C LEU A 459 28.17 3.28 5.08
N GLU A 460 28.93 4.13 5.75
CA GLU A 460 30.24 4.62 5.27
C GLU A 460 31.17 3.45 4.97
N ASN A 461 31.36 2.53 5.92
CA ASN A 461 32.22 1.36 5.74
C ASN A 461 31.80 0.52 4.52
N LEU A 462 30.48 0.33 4.31
CA LEU A 462 29.98 -0.37 3.13
C LEU A 462 30.25 0.40 1.83
N LEU A 463 30.12 1.73 1.83
CA LEU A 463 30.44 2.54 0.65
C LEU A 463 31.94 2.44 0.31
N GLU A 464 32.82 2.48 1.30
CA GLU A 464 34.26 2.30 1.11
C GLU A 464 34.60 0.89 0.60
N GLU A 465 34.04 -0.14 1.22
CA GLU A 465 34.29 -1.53 0.87
C GLU A 465 33.80 -1.85 -0.54
N LEU A 466 32.59 -1.43 -0.90
CA LEU A 466 31.95 -1.80 -2.17
C LEU A 466 32.42 -0.93 -3.34
N LEU A 467 32.62 0.38 -3.12
CA LEU A 467 32.99 1.31 -4.20
C LEU A 467 34.50 1.47 -4.35
N GLY A 468 35.29 1.12 -3.32
CA GLY A 468 36.75 1.17 -3.37
C GLY A 468 37.36 0.18 -4.38
N SER A 469 38.64 0.38 -4.68
CA SER A 469 39.40 -0.41 -5.68
C SER A 469 39.36 -1.93 -5.45
N ARG A 470 39.23 -2.38 -4.20
CA ARG A 470 39.14 -3.81 -3.83
C ARG A 470 37.71 -4.35 -3.84
N GLY A 471 36.70 -3.48 -3.87
CA GLY A 471 35.27 -3.80 -3.78
C GLY A 471 34.62 -4.32 -5.05
N ALA A 472 35.27 -4.10 -6.21
CA ALA A 472 34.66 -4.39 -7.51
C ALA A 472 34.15 -5.84 -7.64
N LYS A 473 34.88 -6.83 -7.10
CA LYS A 473 34.44 -8.23 -7.11
C LYS A 473 33.19 -8.46 -6.25
N THR A 474 33.15 -7.88 -5.05
CA THR A 474 32.01 -7.98 -4.14
C THR A 474 30.79 -7.27 -4.73
N LEU A 475 30.96 -6.06 -5.28
CA LEU A 475 29.89 -5.30 -5.92
C LEU A 475 29.30 -6.05 -7.14
N LEU A 476 30.14 -6.67 -7.96
CA LEU A 476 29.70 -7.51 -9.07
C LEU A 476 28.99 -8.78 -8.58
N ALA A 477 29.47 -9.40 -7.50
CA ALA A 477 28.83 -10.57 -6.91
C ALA A 477 27.42 -10.24 -6.41
N ILE A 478 27.25 -9.14 -5.66
CA ILE A 478 25.92 -8.74 -5.19
C ILE A 478 25.00 -8.27 -6.32
N ARG A 479 25.55 -7.67 -7.37
CA ARG A 479 24.78 -7.33 -8.58
C ARG A 479 24.24 -8.57 -9.28
N ARG A 480 25.03 -9.66 -9.37
CA ARG A 480 24.53 -10.92 -9.92
C ARG A 480 23.39 -11.49 -9.09
N GLY A 481 23.50 -11.50 -7.76
CA GLY A 481 22.39 -11.97 -6.94
C GLY A 481 21.17 -11.05 -6.98
N ALA A 482 21.35 -9.73 -7.17
CA ALA A 482 20.22 -8.82 -7.43
C ALA A 482 19.57 -9.08 -8.79
N LEU A 483 20.34 -9.48 -9.82
CA LEU A 483 19.80 -9.91 -11.11
C LEU A 483 19.02 -11.23 -11.00
N GLU A 484 19.39 -12.16 -10.11
CA GLU A 484 18.60 -13.37 -9.86
C GLU A 484 17.21 -13.04 -9.29
N GLU A 485 17.06 -11.95 -8.53
CA GLU A 485 15.74 -11.49 -8.05
C GLU A 485 14.82 -11.02 -9.19
N CYS A 486 15.37 -10.71 -10.38
CA CYS A 486 14.59 -10.38 -11.57
C CYS A 486 13.86 -11.60 -12.15
N ASP A 487 14.28 -12.83 -11.83
CA ASP A 487 13.71 -14.04 -12.43
C ASP A 487 12.33 -14.37 -11.84
N ARG A 488 12.03 -13.88 -10.64
CA ARG A 488 10.77 -14.11 -9.94
C ARG A 488 9.99 -12.81 -9.77
N ARG A 489 8.89 -12.69 -10.50
CA ARG A 489 8.03 -11.50 -10.55
C ARG A 489 6.77 -11.67 -9.70
N TRP A 490 5.99 -10.60 -9.61
CA TRP A 490 4.71 -10.56 -8.90
C TRP A 490 3.83 -11.77 -9.21
N GLU A 491 3.57 -12.05 -10.49
CA GLU A 491 2.71 -13.17 -10.90
C GLU A 491 3.23 -14.54 -10.42
N ASP A 492 4.55 -14.72 -10.34
CA ASP A 492 5.16 -15.98 -9.88
C ASP A 492 4.94 -16.22 -8.37
N GLU A 493 4.78 -15.17 -7.58
CA GLU A 493 4.42 -15.25 -6.14
C GLU A 493 2.90 -15.24 -5.95
N TRP A 494 2.19 -14.48 -6.78
CA TRP A 494 0.77 -14.23 -6.63
C TRP A 494 -0.10 -15.44 -6.96
N PHE A 495 0.20 -16.15 -8.06
CA PHE A 495 -0.61 -17.29 -8.49
C PHE A 495 -0.68 -18.44 -7.48
N PRO A 496 0.44 -18.92 -6.92
CA PRO A 496 0.42 -20.00 -5.93
C PRO A 496 -0.39 -19.67 -4.67
N VAL A 497 -0.56 -18.38 -4.36
CA VAL A 497 -1.19 -17.89 -3.12
C VAL A 497 -2.57 -17.31 -3.38
N ALA A 498 -2.65 -16.09 -3.92
CA ALA A 498 -3.89 -15.37 -4.14
C ALA A 498 -4.67 -15.92 -5.35
N GLY A 499 -3.98 -16.22 -6.44
CA GLY A 499 -4.61 -16.85 -7.62
C GLY A 499 -5.30 -18.15 -7.23
N LYS A 500 -4.61 -19.04 -6.51
CA LYS A 500 -5.17 -20.30 -5.98
C LYS A 500 -6.39 -20.09 -5.09
N LEU A 501 -6.34 -19.13 -4.15
CA LEU A 501 -7.47 -18.83 -3.27
C LEU A 501 -8.70 -18.35 -4.04
N LEU A 502 -8.48 -17.53 -5.08
CA LEU A 502 -9.53 -16.95 -5.91
C LEU A 502 -10.01 -17.90 -7.02
N GLY A 503 -9.37 -19.06 -7.21
CA GLY A 503 -9.70 -20.01 -8.26
C GLY A 503 -9.20 -19.60 -9.65
N LEU A 504 -8.16 -18.76 -9.70
CA LEU A 504 -7.53 -18.27 -10.93
C LEU A 504 -6.27 -19.07 -11.24
N THR A 505 -6.14 -19.49 -12.51
CA THR A 505 -4.98 -20.24 -13.01
C THR A 505 -4.18 -19.42 -14.00
N ARG A 506 -2.85 -19.51 -13.92
CA ARG A 506 -1.98 -18.92 -14.93
C ARG A 506 -2.14 -19.69 -16.23
N GLU A 507 -2.52 -19.02 -17.31
CA GLU A 507 -2.38 -19.61 -18.64
C GLU A 507 -0.88 -19.87 -18.86
N SER A 508 -0.51 -21.10 -19.23
CA SER A 508 0.89 -21.48 -19.47
C SER A 508 1.41 -20.82 -20.76
N GLY A 509 1.64 -19.51 -20.72
CA GLY A 509 2.39 -18.78 -21.72
C GLY A 509 3.86 -19.06 -21.50
N LYS A 510 4.54 -19.66 -22.48
CA LYS A 510 5.99 -19.80 -22.50
C LYS A 510 6.61 -18.43 -22.20
N THR A 511 7.21 -18.28 -21.03
CA THR A 511 8.10 -17.17 -20.74
C THR A 511 9.18 -17.21 -21.81
N GLN A 512 9.20 -16.23 -22.72
CA GLN A 512 10.40 -15.96 -23.49
C GLN A 512 11.44 -15.53 -22.45
N SER A 513 12.23 -16.49 -21.98
CA SER A 513 13.49 -16.21 -21.31
C SER A 513 14.30 -15.40 -22.31
N ALA A 514 14.40 -14.10 -22.07
CA ALA A 514 15.46 -13.31 -22.65
C ALA A 514 16.75 -13.94 -22.14
N GLU A 515 17.41 -14.76 -22.97
CA GLU A 515 18.80 -15.14 -22.78
C GLU A 515 19.60 -13.84 -22.68
N ALA A 516 19.85 -13.42 -21.44
CA ALA A 516 20.78 -12.36 -21.11
C ALA A 516 22.19 -12.87 -21.43
N ALA A 517 22.59 -12.76 -22.68
CA ALA A 517 24.00 -12.66 -23.03
C ALA A 517 24.51 -11.28 -22.55
N VAL A 518 24.85 -11.19 -21.26
CA VAL A 518 25.56 -10.05 -20.67
C VAL A 518 26.83 -10.57 -20.02
N LEU A 519 27.93 -10.43 -20.75
CA LEU A 519 29.29 -10.34 -20.22
C LEU A 519 29.74 -8.89 -20.30
#